data_AF-A0A6L7MDW8-F1
#
_entry.id   AF-A0A6L7MDW8-F1
#
_cell.length_a   1.000
_cell.length_b   1.000
_cell.length_c   1.000
_cell.angle_alpha   90.00
_cell.angle_beta   90.00
_cell.angle_gamma   90.00
#
_symmetry.space_group_name_H-M   'P 1'
#
loop_
_entity.id
_entity.type
_entity.pdbx_description
1 polymer ?
#
loop_
_entity_poly.entity_id
_entity_poly.type
_entity_poly.pdbx_seq_one_letter_code
_entity_poly.pdbx_strand_id
1 'polypeptide(L)'
;SHIFSGNENTSADRDINDILYCDIPWLLSNSPEVELLRDSSELQLSSSESRLPRFAALGVDAYRVIPHLQRLTAHKYNQFEGMTGNLSISGQNRIFRKLTWAQFRNGRPEVQERPKLDFPRSFSTIAAYAENPQARQQACQ
;
A
#
# COMPACT_ATOMS: atom_id res chain seq x y z
N SER A 1 1.30 -7.34 11.90
CA SER A 1 0.53 -8.33 11.12
C SER A 1 0.53 -7.87 9.68
N HIS A 2 0.89 -8.72 8.72
CA HIS A 2 0.91 -8.41 7.27
C HIS A 2 0.26 -9.59 6.54
N ILE A 3 -0.55 -9.31 5.51
CA ILE A 3 -1.26 -10.36 4.76
C ILE A 3 -0.36 -10.91 3.65
N PHE A 4 0.25 -10.04 2.85
CA PHE A 4 1.19 -10.46 1.81
C PHE A 4 2.63 -10.37 2.31
N SER A 5 3.41 -11.43 2.06
CA SER A 5 4.82 -11.49 2.48
C SER A 5 5.73 -10.62 1.61
N GLY A 6 5.30 -10.28 0.39
CA GLY A 6 6.12 -9.66 -0.64
C GLY A 6 6.72 -10.66 -1.64
N ASN A 7 6.64 -11.96 -1.34
CA ASN A 7 6.98 -13.04 -2.26
C ASN A 7 5.73 -13.88 -2.51
N GLU A 8 5.39 -14.10 -3.77
CA GLU A 8 4.24 -14.91 -4.14
C GLU A 8 4.47 -16.39 -3.79
N ASN A 9 3.54 -16.97 -3.04
CA ASN A 9 3.47 -18.41 -2.86
C ASN A 9 2.03 -18.85 -3.12
N THR A 10 1.71 -19.07 -4.39
CA THR A 10 0.34 -19.38 -4.84
C THR A 10 -0.32 -20.57 -4.15
N SER A 11 0.47 -21.50 -3.58
CA SER A 11 -0.07 -22.63 -2.81
C SER A 11 -0.43 -22.23 -1.38
N ALA A 12 0.42 -21.44 -0.72
CA ALA A 12 0.14 -20.91 0.61
C ALA A 12 -0.94 -19.83 0.54
N ASP A 13 -0.81 -18.87 -0.37
CA ASP A 13 -1.67 -17.68 -0.48
C ASP A 13 -3.07 -17.98 -1.06
N ARG A 14 -3.38 -19.23 -1.38
CA ARG A 14 -4.71 -19.63 -1.89
C ARG A 14 -5.77 -19.56 -0.79
N ASP A 15 -5.39 -19.77 0.46
CA ASP A 15 -6.30 -19.74 1.62
C ASP A 15 -6.85 -18.33 1.90
N ILE A 16 -6.11 -17.30 1.48
CA ILE A 16 -6.45 -15.88 1.59
C ILE A 16 -7.05 -15.28 0.32
N ASN A 17 -7.49 -16.11 -0.65
CA ASN A 17 -8.23 -15.62 -1.81
C ASN A 17 -9.44 -14.77 -1.41
N ASP A 18 -9.77 -13.79 -2.24
CA ASP A 18 -10.82 -12.78 -2.07
C ASP A 18 -10.65 -11.84 -0.88
N ILE A 19 -9.60 -12.00 -0.05
CA ILE A 19 -9.27 -11.01 0.97
C ILE A 19 -8.80 -9.72 0.30
N LEU A 20 -9.54 -8.66 0.59
CA LEU A 20 -9.21 -7.29 0.22
C LEU A 20 -8.37 -6.64 1.32
N TYR A 21 -7.24 -6.03 0.94
CA TYR A 21 -6.29 -5.44 1.89
C TYR A 21 -5.56 -4.23 1.31
N CYS A 22 -4.85 -3.53 2.19
CA CYS A 22 -3.98 -2.40 1.85
C CYS A 22 -2.52 -2.81 2.00
N ASP A 23 -1.68 -2.48 1.03
CA ASP A 23 -0.23 -2.57 1.20
C ASP A 23 0.47 -1.50 0.36
N ILE A 24 1.80 -1.45 0.48
CA ILE A 24 2.60 -0.46 -0.23
C ILE A 24 2.73 -0.80 -1.72
N PRO A 25 2.78 0.21 -2.62
CA PRO A 25 3.05 0.01 -4.05
C PRO A 25 4.30 -0.83 -4.31
N TRP A 26 5.34 -0.71 -3.47
CA TRP A 26 6.55 -1.52 -3.57
C TRP A 26 6.31 -3.04 -3.49
N LEU A 27 5.18 -3.52 -2.99
CA LEU A 27 4.86 -4.96 -2.97
C LEU A 27 3.82 -5.35 -4.02
N LEU A 28 3.04 -4.40 -4.50
CA LEU A 28 1.85 -4.65 -5.32
C LEU A 28 2.01 -4.19 -6.77
N SER A 29 2.96 -3.28 -7.04
CA SER A 29 3.17 -2.70 -8.36
C SER A 29 4.12 -3.56 -9.21
N ASN A 30 3.75 -3.71 -10.48
CA ASN A 30 4.57 -4.27 -11.56
C ASN A 30 4.98 -3.17 -12.55
N SER A 31 5.14 -1.94 -12.07
CA SER A 31 5.62 -0.85 -12.94
C SER A 31 7.12 -1.03 -13.21
N PRO A 32 7.59 -0.75 -14.44
CA PRO A 32 8.99 -0.92 -14.80
C PRO A 32 9.95 -0.16 -13.88
N GLU A 33 9.57 1.03 -13.39
CA GLU A 33 10.37 1.80 -12.43
C GLU A 33 10.59 1.02 -11.13
N VAL A 34 9.54 0.40 -10.58
CA VAL A 34 9.62 -0.32 -9.31
C VAL A 34 10.41 -1.62 -9.49
N GLU A 35 10.23 -2.33 -10.60
CA GLU A 35 11.03 -3.51 -10.94
C GLU A 35 12.52 -3.17 -11.06
N LEU A 36 12.87 -2.13 -11.82
CA LEU A 36 14.26 -1.68 -11.94
C LEU A 36 14.89 -1.29 -10.61
N LEU A 37 14.13 -0.64 -9.71
CA LEU A 37 14.61 -0.31 -8.37
C LEU A 37 14.84 -1.56 -7.52
N ARG A 38 13.93 -2.54 -7.57
CA ARG A 38 14.10 -3.82 -6.84
C ARG A 38 15.32 -4.61 -7.34
N ASP A 39 15.59 -4.55 -8.64
CA ASP A 39 16.71 -5.27 -9.28
C ASP A 39 18.04 -4.51 -9.21
N SER A 40 18.02 -3.22 -8.83
CA SER A 40 19.24 -2.40 -8.77
C SER A 40 20.27 -2.94 -7.76
N SER A 41 21.54 -2.94 -8.16
CA SER A 41 22.64 -3.41 -7.31
C SER A 41 22.83 -2.58 -6.04
N GLU A 42 22.38 -1.32 -6.05
CA GLU A 42 22.41 -0.42 -4.89
C GLU A 42 21.38 -0.81 -3.81
N LEU A 43 20.34 -1.57 -4.18
CA LEU A 43 19.34 -2.12 -3.29
C LEU A 43 19.50 -3.64 -3.10
N GLN A 44 20.68 -4.21 -3.43
CA GLN A 44 21.03 -5.59 -3.09
C GLN A 44 21.20 -5.73 -1.57
N LEU A 45 20.05 -5.84 -0.92
CA LEU A 45 19.89 -6.22 0.45
C LEU A 45 20.48 -7.63 0.64
N SER A 46 21.22 -7.85 1.72
CA SER A 46 21.63 -9.20 2.11
C SER A 46 20.41 -10.12 2.17
N SER A 47 20.62 -11.44 2.06
CA SER A 47 19.52 -12.42 2.19
C SER A 47 18.71 -12.28 3.50
N SER A 48 19.30 -11.67 4.52
CA SER A 48 18.62 -11.27 5.76
C SER A 48 17.74 -10.03 5.63
N GLU A 49 18.14 -9.05 4.82
CA GLU A 49 17.47 -7.78 4.61
C GLU A 49 16.41 -7.86 3.49
N SER A 50 16.50 -8.82 2.57
CA SER A 50 15.44 -9.09 1.58
C SER A 50 14.10 -9.49 2.24
N ARG A 51 14.14 -9.86 3.53
CA ARG A 51 12.95 -10.10 4.38
C ARG A 51 12.25 -8.82 4.83
N LEU A 52 12.81 -7.65 4.54
CA LEU A 52 12.34 -6.33 4.98
C LEU A 52 12.03 -5.38 3.82
N PRO A 53 11.29 -5.80 2.77
CA PRO A 53 11.07 -5.00 1.57
C PRO A 53 10.36 -3.66 1.85
N ARG A 54 9.53 -3.60 2.89
CA ARG A 54 8.85 -2.36 3.31
C ARG A 54 9.80 -1.32 3.90
N PHE A 55 10.91 -1.74 4.51
CA PHE A 55 11.95 -0.82 5.00
C PHE A 55 12.82 -0.30 3.86
N ALA A 56 13.08 -1.13 2.85
CA ALA A 56 13.75 -0.70 1.62
C ALA A 56 12.95 0.42 0.94
N ALA A 57 11.65 0.21 0.74
CA ALA A 57 10.73 1.20 0.21
C ALA A 57 10.72 2.50 1.05
N LEU A 58 10.75 2.37 2.38
CA LEU A 58 10.82 3.52 3.28
C LEU A 58 12.13 4.30 3.10
N GLY A 59 13.27 3.63 2.95
CA GLY A 59 14.56 4.28 2.71
C GLY A 59 14.58 5.05 1.38
N VAL A 60 14.06 4.42 0.32
CA VAL A 60 13.89 5.05 -1.00
C VAL A 60 13.04 6.32 -0.89
N ASP A 61 11.89 6.24 -0.22
CA ASP A 61 11.00 7.39 -0.03
C ASP A 61 11.62 8.48 0.85
N ALA A 62 12.31 8.10 1.93
CA ALA A 62 12.96 9.04 2.84
C ALA A 62 14.00 9.90 2.11
N TYR A 63 14.70 9.34 1.13
CA TYR A 63 15.61 10.09 0.28
C TYR A 63 14.87 10.89 -0.81
N ARG A 64 13.98 10.26 -1.57
CA ARG A 64 13.31 10.89 -2.73
C ARG A 64 12.36 12.01 -2.34
N VAL A 65 11.80 12.02 -1.13
CA VAL A 65 10.85 13.05 -0.70
C VAL A 65 11.51 14.40 -0.42
N ILE A 66 12.81 14.42 -0.08
CA ILE A 66 13.56 15.62 0.35
C ILE A 66 13.36 16.83 -0.59
N PRO A 67 13.60 16.73 -1.91
CA PRO A 67 13.41 17.86 -2.83
C PRO A 67 11.95 18.32 -2.96
N HIS A 68 10.99 17.52 -2.50
CA HIS A 68 9.57 17.81 -2.59
C HIS A 68 8.97 18.36 -1.28
N LEU A 69 9.72 18.39 -0.18
CA LEU A 69 9.19 18.77 1.13
C LEU A 69 8.56 20.17 1.14
N GLN A 70 9.21 21.18 0.55
CA GLN A 70 8.66 22.54 0.49
C GLN A 70 7.32 22.58 -0.25
N ARG A 71 7.20 21.86 -1.37
CA ARG A 71 5.96 21.78 -2.14
C ARG A 71 4.88 21.05 -1.34
N LEU A 72 5.23 19.95 -0.68
CA LEU A 72 4.29 19.13 0.10
C LEU A 72 3.76 19.87 1.34
N THR A 73 4.58 20.69 2.00
CA THR A 73 4.15 21.49 3.16
C THR A 73 3.34 22.72 2.75
N ALA A 74 3.57 23.29 1.56
CA ALA A 74 2.90 24.51 1.12
C ALA A 74 1.40 24.32 0.80
N HIS A 75 0.96 23.15 0.34
CA HIS A 75 -0.44 22.93 -0.03
C HIS A 75 -0.94 21.57 0.46
N LYS A 76 -2.09 21.57 1.16
CA LYS A 76 -2.72 20.38 1.77
C LYS A 76 -3.10 19.26 0.80
N TYR A 77 -3.20 19.55 -0.49
CA TYR A 77 -3.58 18.58 -1.52
C TYR A 77 -2.40 18.03 -2.32
N ASN A 78 -1.18 18.53 -2.05
CA ASN A 78 0.00 18.03 -2.74
C ASN A 78 0.34 16.62 -2.25
N GLN A 79 0.62 15.75 -3.22
CA GLN A 79 1.01 14.38 -2.98
C GLN A 79 2.33 14.09 -3.69
N PHE A 80 3.06 13.13 -3.15
CA PHE A 80 4.24 12.54 -3.75
C PHE A 80 3.99 11.04 -3.91
N GLU A 81 4.14 10.54 -5.14
CA GLU A 81 4.00 9.12 -5.43
C GLU A 81 5.25 8.38 -4.95
N GLY A 82 5.13 7.79 -3.76
CA GLY A 82 6.21 7.05 -3.10
C GLY A 82 6.02 5.54 -3.22
N MET A 83 7.12 4.83 -2.95
CA MET A 83 7.17 3.38 -2.86
C MET A 83 6.36 2.83 -1.69
N THR A 84 6.17 3.65 -0.64
CA THR A 84 5.34 3.34 0.52
C THR A 84 3.89 3.85 0.41
N GLY A 85 3.51 4.41 -0.75
CA GLY A 85 2.17 4.94 -1.03
C GLY A 85 2.21 6.41 -1.47
N ASN A 86 1.04 7.00 -1.69
CA ASN A 86 0.97 8.43 -1.96
C ASN A 86 1.18 9.20 -0.66
N LEU A 87 2.30 9.92 -0.57
CA LEU A 87 2.73 10.66 0.60
C LEU A 87 2.14 12.08 0.58
N SER A 88 1.61 12.53 1.71
CA SER A 88 1.19 13.92 1.92
C SER A 88 1.66 14.40 3.29
N ILE A 89 1.72 15.72 3.51
CA ILE A 89 2.15 16.29 4.78
C ILE A 89 1.01 17.10 5.39
N SER A 90 0.70 16.82 6.65
CA SER A 90 -0.27 17.58 7.43
C SER A 90 0.31 18.89 7.97
N GLY A 91 -0.56 19.77 8.48
CA GLY A 91 -0.14 21.05 9.09
C GLY A 91 0.79 20.90 10.31
N GLN A 92 0.89 19.70 10.90
CA GLN A 92 1.81 19.37 12.00
C GLN A 92 3.09 18.67 11.51
N ASN A 93 3.43 18.79 10.22
CA ASN A 93 4.59 18.15 9.59
C ASN A 93 4.62 16.61 9.73
N ARG A 94 3.45 15.97 9.86
CA ARG A 94 3.34 14.51 9.83
C ARG A 94 3.06 14.03 8.41
N ILE A 95 3.82 13.01 7.99
CA ILE A 95 3.61 12.31 6.72
C ILE A 95 2.43 11.35 6.86
N PHE A 96 1.46 11.49 5.96
CA PHE A 96 0.34 10.56 5.76
C PHE A 96 0.57 9.77 4.49
N ARG A 97 0.11 8.51 4.46
CA ARG A 97 0.33 7.60 3.34
C ARG A 97 -0.98 6.96 2.91
N LYS A 98 -1.38 7.24 1.68
CA LYS A 98 -2.47 6.49 1.05
C LYS A 98 -1.89 5.23 0.40
N LEU A 99 -2.27 4.08 0.93
CA LEU A 99 -1.83 2.75 0.47
C LEU A 99 -2.65 2.25 -0.72
N THR A 100 -2.13 1.24 -1.40
CA THR A 100 -2.76 0.60 -2.54
C THR A 100 -3.69 -0.52 -2.09
N TRP A 101 -4.89 -0.56 -2.65
CA TRP A 101 -5.81 -1.68 -2.47
C TRP A 101 -5.38 -2.85 -3.33
N ALA A 102 -5.41 -4.05 -2.76
CA ALA A 102 -5.22 -5.30 -3.48
C ALA A 102 -6.20 -6.36 -2.98
N GLN A 103 -6.48 -7.32 -3.84
CA GLN A 103 -7.25 -8.51 -3.52
C GLN A 103 -6.49 -9.74 -4.00
N PHE A 104 -6.46 -10.80 -3.19
CA PHE A 104 -5.90 -12.07 -3.67
C PHE A 104 -6.84 -12.76 -4.65
N ARG A 105 -6.33 -13.12 -5.83
CA ARG A 105 -7.00 -13.99 -6.80
C ARG A 105 -6.05 -15.09 -7.24
N ASN A 106 -6.52 -16.33 -7.19
CA ASN A 106 -5.73 -17.50 -7.56
C ASN A 106 -4.37 -17.59 -6.82
N GLY A 107 -4.32 -17.13 -5.56
CA GLY A 107 -3.11 -17.09 -4.75
C GLY A 107 -2.11 -16.01 -5.15
N ARG A 108 -2.55 -14.96 -5.85
CA ARG A 108 -1.72 -13.81 -6.24
C ARG A 108 -2.39 -12.50 -5.86
N PRO A 109 -1.65 -11.49 -5.41
CA PRO A 109 -2.21 -10.18 -5.15
C PRO A 109 -2.48 -9.43 -6.46
N GLU A 110 -3.71 -8.96 -6.64
CA GLU A 110 -4.11 -8.12 -7.77
C GLU A 110 -4.50 -6.74 -7.26
N VAL A 111 -3.83 -5.69 -7.77
CA VAL A 111 -4.18 -4.30 -7.48
C VAL A 111 -5.63 -4.04 -7.88
N GLN A 112 -6.39 -3.46 -6.97
CA GLN A 112 -7.78 -3.06 -7.22
C GLN A 112 -7.87 -1.55 -7.22
N GLU A 113 -8.80 -1.02 -8.03
CA GLU A 113 -9.33 0.29 -7.73
C GLU A 113 -9.95 0.27 -6.33
N ARG A 114 -10.04 1.44 -5.69
CA ARG A 114 -10.75 1.56 -4.42
C ARG A 114 -12.12 0.89 -4.58
N PRO A 115 -12.43 -0.16 -3.79
CA PRO A 115 -13.67 -0.88 -3.99
C PRO A 115 -14.84 0.07 -3.78
N LYS A 116 -15.73 0.11 -4.78
CA LYS A 116 -17.09 0.60 -4.59
C LYS A 116 -17.76 -0.47 -3.72
N LEU A 117 -18.01 -0.13 -2.45
CA LEU A 117 -18.67 -1.05 -1.54
C LEU A 117 -20.14 -1.20 -1.98
N ASP A 118 -20.40 -2.19 -2.83
CA ASP A 118 -21.75 -2.62 -3.18
C ASP A 118 -22.23 -3.60 -2.11
N PHE A 119 -23.00 -3.09 -1.14
CA PHE A 119 -23.60 -3.91 -0.09
C PHE A 119 -24.88 -4.58 -0.64
N PRO A 120 -24.97 -5.92 -0.74
CA PRO A 120 -26.24 -6.58 -1.01
C PRO A 120 -27.18 -6.35 0.19
N ARG A 121 -28.44 -5.99 -0.11
CA ARG A 121 -29.47 -5.55 0.86
C ARG A 121 -29.88 -6.60 1.93
N SER A 122 -29.25 -7.76 2.02
CA SER A 122 -29.79 -8.91 2.76
C SER A 122 -28.96 -9.46 3.93
N PHE A 123 -27.93 -8.76 4.43
CA PHE A 123 -27.21 -9.23 5.63
C PHE A 123 -27.49 -8.36 6.85
N SER A 124 -28.41 -8.82 7.70
CA SER A 124 -28.90 -8.14 8.91
C SER A 124 -27.97 -8.21 10.13
N THR A 125 -26.73 -8.73 10.01
CA THR A 125 -25.86 -8.98 11.19
C THR A 125 -24.50 -8.26 11.15
N ILE A 126 -24.16 -7.53 10.06
CA ILE A 126 -22.92 -6.72 9.98
C ILE A 126 -23.21 -5.20 10.11
N ALA A 127 -24.44 -4.83 10.51
CA ALA A 127 -24.91 -3.44 10.55
C ALA A 127 -24.04 -2.51 11.42
N ALA A 128 -23.40 -3.03 12.48
CA ALA A 128 -22.59 -2.20 13.39
C ALA A 128 -21.25 -1.71 12.80
N TYR A 129 -20.65 -2.43 11.83
CA TYR A 129 -19.44 -1.98 11.13
C TYR A 129 -19.76 -1.21 9.83
N ALA A 130 -20.94 -1.44 9.27
CA ALA A 130 -21.37 -0.85 8.02
C ALA A 130 -21.71 0.64 8.16
N GLU A 131 -22.20 1.15 9.29
CA GLU A 131 -22.81 2.48 9.36
C GLU A 131 -21.87 3.69 9.45
N ASN A 132 -20.54 3.52 9.39
CA ASN A 132 -19.60 4.65 9.45
C ASN A 132 -18.94 4.98 8.08
N PRO A 133 -19.49 5.92 7.29
CA PRO A 133 -18.91 6.34 6.02
C PRO A 133 -17.50 6.95 6.12
N GLN A 134 -17.08 7.45 7.30
CA GLN A 134 -15.70 7.90 7.54
C GLN A 134 -14.75 6.72 7.74
N ALA A 135 -15.16 5.66 8.44
CA ALA A 135 -14.39 4.41 8.53
C ALA A 135 -14.18 3.78 7.15
N ARG A 136 -15.16 3.91 6.24
CA ARG A 136 -15.10 3.48 4.83
C ARG A 136 -14.11 4.29 3.95
N GLN A 137 -13.69 5.48 4.38
CA GLN A 137 -12.70 6.32 3.69
C GLN A 137 -11.27 6.13 4.18
N GLN A 138 -11.08 5.54 5.36
CA GLN A 138 -9.82 5.56 6.09
C GLN A 138 -8.99 4.27 6.03
N ALA A 139 -9.55 3.15 5.54
CA ALA A 139 -8.87 1.85 5.66
C ALA A 139 -7.47 1.78 5.03
N CYS A 140 -7.25 2.50 3.91
CA CYS A 140 -5.93 2.63 3.27
C CYS A 140 -5.42 4.09 3.25
N GLN A 141 -5.80 4.94 4.20
CA GLN A 141 -5.32 6.34 4.30
C GLN A 141 -4.46 6.59 5.54
#